data_AF-A0A3B9Y2C2-F1
#
_entry.id   AF-A0A3B9Y2C2-F1
#
_cell.length_a   1.000
_cell.length_b   1.000
_cell.length_c   1.000
_cell.angle_alpha   90.00
_cell.angle_beta   90.00
_cell.angle_gamma   90.00
#
_symmetry.space_group_name_H-M   'P 1'
#
loop_
_entity.id
_entity.type
_entity.pdbx_description
1 polymer ?
#
loop_
_entity_poly.entity_id
_entity_poly.type
_entity_poly.pdbx_seq_one_letter_code
_entity_poly.pdbx_strand_id
1 'polypeptide(L)'
;MRRIAILAEGAFEWHYGKTATGVIRYGKDPVVAVIDSTKAGMDVSQALNASFGQGIPVVRDIHEALAYQPDTLLIGIAPQGGNLPREWRWQLLAAIEAGLDIVSGLHMFLGEDEELRSAAEKRGVMIWDVRRPPDKRLVASY
;
A
#
# COMPACT_ATOMS: atom_id res chain seq x y z
N MET A 1 13.23 -10.74 -0.55
CA MET A 1 12.10 -10.38 0.33
C MET A 1 11.83 -8.91 0.11
N ARG A 2 10.56 -8.53 -0.06
CA ARG A 2 10.17 -7.14 -0.25
C ARG A 2 10.22 -6.38 1.08
N ARG A 3 10.37 -5.07 1.03
CA ARG A 3 10.25 -4.16 2.18
C ARG A 3 9.07 -3.24 1.93
N ILE A 4 7.99 -3.45 2.68
CA ILE A 4 6.69 -2.87 2.37
C ILE A 4 6.45 -1.62 3.23
N ALA A 5 6.17 -0.49 2.58
CA ALA A 5 5.44 0.61 3.19
C ALA A 5 3.94 0.43 2.89
N ILE A 6 3.07 0.68 3.86
CA ILE A 6 1.62 0.53 3.69
C ILE A 6 0.95 1.90 3.74
N LEU A 7 0.23 2.27 2.68
CA LEU A 7 -0.65 3.45 2.67
C LEU A 7 -1.97 3.12 3.38
N ALA A 8 -2.21 3.72 4.54
CA ALA A 8 -3.39 3.55 5.38
C ALA A 8 -3.99 4.91 5.85
N GLU A 9 -3.77 5.95 5.06
CA GLU A 9 -4.10 7.34 5.36
C GLU A 9 -5.53 7.56 5.86
N GLY A 10 -5.65 8.11 7.07
CA GLY A 10 -6.93 8.50 7.69
C GLY A 10 -7.84 7.33 8.10
N ALA A 11 -7.42 6.09 7.88
CA ALA A 11 -8.25 4.91 8.13
C ALA A 11 -7.47 3.71 8.69
N PHE A 12 -6.27 3.94 9.26
CA PHE A 12 -5.50 2.88 9.90
C PHE A 12 -6.11 2.49 11.26
N GLU A 13 -7.13 1.65 11.20
CA GLU A 13 -7.88 1.12 12.34
C GLU A 13 -8.35 -0.31 12.04
N TRP A 14 -8.79 -1.05 13.06
CA TRP A 14 -9.20 -2.46 12.92
C TRP A 14 -10.26 -2.73 11.85
N HIS A 15 -11.27 -1.86 11.72
CA HIS A 15 -12.42 -2.10 10.85
C HIS A 15 -12.19 -1.65 9.41
N TYR A 16 -11.45 -0.56 9.21
CA TYR A 16 -11.21 0.02 7.89
C TYR A 16 -9.85 -0.38 7.30
N GLY A 17 -8.88 -0.69 8.15
CA GLY A 17 -7.51 -1.10 7.84
C GLY A 17 -7.29 -2.60 7.63
N LYS A 18 -8.32 -3.41 7.37
CA LYS A 18 -8.19 -4.88 7.39
C LYS A 18 -7.07 -5.43 6.50
N THR A 19 -6.81 -4.80 5.35
CA THR A 19 -5.72 -5.21 4.46
C THR A 19 -4.37 -4.87 5.09
N ALA A 20 -4.16 -3.63 5.56
CA ALA A 20 -2.97 -3.22 6.28
C ALA A 20 -2.70 -4.13 7.50
N THR A 21 -3.69 -4.28 8.38
CA THR A 21 -3.60 -5.11 9.58
C THR A 21 -3.34 -6.59 9.24
N GLY A 22 -4.00 -7.12 8.21
CA GLY A 22 -3.81 -8.50 7.76
C GLY A 22 -2.38 -8.75 7.27
N VAL A 23 -1.82 -7.83 6.48
CA VAL A 23 -0.44 -7.94 5.98
C VAL A 23 0.58 -7.78 7.11
N ILE A 24 0.39 -6.83 8.02
CA ILE A 24 1.28 -6.66 9.19
C ILE A 24 1.29 -7.93 10.05
N ARG A 25 0.12 -8.55 10.25
CA ARG A 25 -0.02 -9.69 11.18
C ARG A 25 0.38 -11.04 10.57
N TYR A 26 0.14 -11.25 9.28
CA TYR A 26 0.26 -12.56 8.63
C TYR A 26 1.16 -12.57 7.38
N GLY A 27 1.60 -11.40 6.92
CA GLY A 27 2.50 -11.27 5.78
C GLY A 27 3.87 -11.88 6.05
N LYS A 28 4.52 -12.34 4.98
CA LYS A 28 5.89 -12.89 5.03
C LYS A 28 6.95 -11.83 4.78
N ASP A 29 6.60 -10.82 3.98
CA ASP A 29 7.48 -9.70 3.69
C ASP A 29 7.42 -8.68 4.84
N PRO A 30 8.57 -8.13 5.29
CA PRO A 30 8.59 -7.15 6.37
C PRO A 30 7.88 -5.86 5.98
N VAL A 31 7.01 -5.39 6.88
CA VAL A 31 6.43 -4.05 6.84
C VAL A 31 7.36 -3.11 7.59
N VAL A 32 7.83 -2.06 6.91
CA VAL A 32 8.88 -1.16 7.43
C VAL A 32 8.32 0.19 7.87
N ALA A 33 7.14 0.57 7.39
CA ALA A 33 6.42 1.77 7.82
C ALA A 33 4.93 1.66 7.43
N VAL A 34 4.07 2.35 8.19
CA VAL A 34 2.67 2.60 7.83
C VAL A 34 2.48 4.10 7.64
N ILE A 35 1.82 4.50 6.56
CA ILE A 35 1.55 5.90 6.26
C ILE A 35 0.11 6.22 6.71
N ASP A 36 -0.02 7.01 7.77
CA ASP A 36 -1.28 7.60 8.23
C ASP A 36 -0.98 8.89 9.00
N SER A 37 -1.25 10.05 8.37
CA SER A 37 -0.98 11.36 8.96
C SER A 37 -1.69 11.59 10.30
N THR A 38 -2.82 10.93 10.54
CA THR A 38 -3.61 11.08 11.78
C THR A 38 -2.97 10.39 12.99
N LYS A 39 -2.03 9.47 12.74
CA LYS A 39 -1.33 8.67 13.77
C LYS A 39 0.20 8.76 13.65
N ALA A 40 0.71 9.72 12.87
CA ALA A 40 2.13 9.90 12.65
C ALA A 40 2.90 10.07 13.98
N GLY A 41 4.06 9.42 14.09
CA GLY A 41 4.90 9.39 15.28
C GLY A 41 4.55 8.28 16.29
N MET A 42 3.45 7.54 16.07
CA MET A 42 3.12 6.35 16.87
C MET A 42 3.81 5.10 16.34
N ASP A 43 3.94 4.09 17.20
CA ASP A 43 4.21 2.71 16.78
C ASP A 43 2.90 2.03 16.35
N VAL A 44 2.94 1.13 15.36
CA VAL A 44 1.76 0.38 14.89
C VAL A 44 1.05 -0.36 16.03
N SER A 45 1.80 -0.97 16.95
CA SER A 45 1.21 -1.67 18.09
C SER A 45 0.40 -0.74 18.99
N GLN A 46 0.84 0.52 19.14
CA GLN A 46 0.14 1.55 19.89
C GLN A 46 -1.06 2.09 19.10
N ALA A 47 -0.86 2.41 17.82
CA ALA A 47 -1.89 2.93 16.92
C ALA A 47 -3.10 1.99 16.79
N LEU A 48 -2.85 0.67 16.82
CA LEU A 48 -3.89 -0.35 16.77
C LEU A 48 -4.30 -0.88 18.15
N ASN A 49 -3.63 -0.48 19.24
CA ASN A 49 -3.77 -1.12 20.56
C ASN A 49 -3.68 -2.66 20.45
N ALA A 50 -2.64 -3.14 19.78
CA ALA A 50 -2.46 -4.52 19.37
C ALA A 50 -1.19 -5.14 19.97
N SER A 51 -1.18 -6.46 20.12
CA SER A 51 0.00 -7.21 20.59
C SER A 51 1.03 -7.50 19.49
N PHE A 52 0.88 -6.92 18.29
CA PHE A 52 1.79 -7.08 17.15
C PHE A 52 2.12 -5.73 16.53
N GLY A 53 3.12 -5.73 15.64
CA GLY A 53 3.55 -4.53 14.90
C GLY A 53 4.52 -3.65 15.68
N GLN A 54 5.12 -4.15 16.76
CA GLN A 54 6.15 -3.42 17.51
C GLN A 54 7.36 -3.12 16.62
N GLY A 55 7.86 -1.90 16.71
CA GLY A 55 8.98 -1.40 15.93
C GLY A 55 8.62 -0.94 14.52
N ILE A 56 7.34 -0.99 14.13
CA ILE A 56 6.88 -0.47 12.84
C ILE A 56 6.34 0.95 13.08
N PRO A 57 7.01 1.99 12.57
CA PRO A 57 6.57 3.36 12.76
C PRO A 57 5.35 3.68 11.88
N VAL A 58 4.46 4.51 12.42
CA VAL A 58 3.47 5.23 11.65
C VAL A 58 4.04 6.60 11.29
N VAL A 59 4.11 6.89 9.99
CA VAL A 59 4.69 8.11 9.41
C VAL A 59 3.62 8.94 8.72
N ARG A 60 3.90 10.23 8.51
CA ARG A 60 2.90 11.16 7.96
C ARG A 60 2.60 10.92 6.49
N ASP A 61 3.64 10.60 5.72
CA ASP A 61 3.57 10.52 4.28
C ASP A 61 4.64 9.60 3.67
N ILE A 62 4.55 9.38 2.37
CA ILE A 62 5.52 8.56 1.63
C ILE A 62 6.96 9.05 1.75
N HIS A 63 7.21 10.36 1.84
CA HIS A 63 8.58 10.86 1.93
C HIS A 63 9.24 10.47 3.25
N GLU A 64 8.49 10.53 4.36
CA GLU A 64 8.96 10.00 5.64
C GLU A 64 9.12 8.48 5.61
N ALA A 65 8.25 7.76 4.90
CA ALA A 65 8.37 6.31 4.74
C ALA A 65 9.66 5.90 4.01
N LEU A 66 10.16 6.70 3.05
CA LEU A 66 11.38 6.42 2.29
C LEU A 66 12.63 6.30 3.16
N ALA A 67 12.68 6.97 4.33
CA ALA A 67 13.78 6.83 5.29
C ALA A 67 13.97 5.38 5.77
N TYR A 68 12.90 4.59 5.73
CA TYR A 68 12.88 3.18 6.11
C TYR A 68 13.18 2.24 4.93
N GLN A 69 13.60 2.78 3.79
CA GLN A 69 14.01 2.03 2.58
C GLN A 69 13.01 0.94 2.15
N PRO A 70 11.71 1.26 1.97
CA PRO A 70 10.79 0.37 1.29
C PRO A 70 11.18 0.20 -0.19
N ASP A 71 10.87 -0.97 -0.74
CA ASP A 71 10.92 -1.23 -2.18
C ASP A 71 9.51 -1.37 -2.78
N THR A 72 8.48 -1.42 -1.94
CA THR A 72 7.09 -1.63 -2.34
C THR A 72 6.16 -0.73 -1.52
N LEU A 73 5.22 -0.06 -2.19
CA LEU A 73 4.07 0.60 -1.57
C LEU A 73 2.82 -0.27 -1.73
N LEU A 74 2.22 -0.70 -0.62
CA LEU A 74 0.95 -1.42 -0.59
C LEU A 74 -0.19 -0.46 -0.25
N ILE A 75 -1.28 -0.49 -1.03
CA ILE A 75 -2.54 0.17 -0.67
C ILE A 75 -3.25 -0.67 0.41
N GLY A 76 -3.16 -0.23 1.66
CA GLY A 76 -3.59 -0.97 2.85
C GLY A 76 -5.05 -0.75 3.27
N ILE A 77 -5.75 0.18 2.61
CA ILE A 77 -7.13 0.54 2.89
C ILE A 77 -7.92 0.69 1.59
N ALA A 78 -9.22 0.42 1.66
CA ALA A 78 -10.14 0.66 0.56
C ALA A 78 -11.09 1.82 0.95
N PRO A 79 -10.99 2.98 0.29
CA PRO A 79 -11.92 4.09 0.49
C PRO A 79 -13.36 3.68 0.22
N GLN A 80 -14.32 4.40 0.82
CA GLN A 80 -15.72 4.22 0.46
C GLN A 80 -15.91 4.52 -1.04
N GLY A 81 -16.57 3.60 -1.76
CA GLY A 81 -16.73 3.65 -3.21
C GLY A 81 -15.60 3.01 -4.02
N GLY A 82 -14.50 2.58 -3.39
CA GLY A 82 -13.45 1.75 -4.02
C GLY A 82 -12.54 2.47 -5.03
N ASN A 83 -12.68 3.79 -5.17
CA ASN A 83 -11.85 4.64 -6.01
C ASN A 83 -10.64 5.19 -5.24
N LEU A 84 -9.57 5.52 -5.98
CA LEU A 84 -8.36 6.17 -5.46
C LEU A 84 -8.70 7.64 -5.12
N PRO A 85 -8.53 8.08 -3.87
CA PRO A 85 -8.77 9.46 -3.51
C PRO A 85 -7.71 10.37 -4.13
N ARG A 86 -8.11 11.58 -4.53
CA ARG A 86 -7.22 12.52 -5.24
C ARG A 86 -6.03 12.92 -4.36
N GLU A 87 -6.25 12.99 -3.06
CA GLU A 87 -5.29 13.29 -2.01
C GLU A 87 -4.23 12.20 -1.81
N TRP A 88 -4.41 10.98 -2.32
CA TRP A 88 -3.38 9.93 -2.24
C TRP A 88 -2.51 9.88 -3.47
N ARG A 89 -3.00 10.41 -4.59
CA ARG A 89 -2.37 10.30 -5.90
C ARG A 89 -0.92 10.78 -5.92
N TRP A 90 -0.65 11.90 -5.24
CA TRP A 90 0.71 12.43 -5.13
C TRP A 90 1.65 11.47 -4.38
N GLN A 91 1.14 10.72 -3.40
CA GLN A 91 1.94 9.73 -2.67
C GLN A 91 2.32 8.55 -3.56
N LEU A 92 1.41 8.10 -4.43
CA LEU A 92 1.69 7.05 -5.40
C LEU A 92 2.72 7.52 -6.43
N LEU A 93 2.59 8.74 -6.94
CA LEU A 93 3.57 9.31 -7.88
C LEU A 93 4.95 9.46 -7.24
N ALA A 94 5.02 9.93 -5.99
CA ALA A 94 6.28 10.03 -5.26
C ALA A 94 6.91 8.66 -4.96
N ALA A 95 6.10 7.62 -4.68
CA ALA A 95 6.58 6.25 -4.53
C ALA A 95 7.18 5.72 -5.85
N ILE A 96 6.48 5.91 -6.97
CA ILE A 96 6.95 5.52 -8.31
C ILE A 96 8.25 6.25 -8.66
N GLU A 97 8.31 7.56 -8.41
CA GLU A 97 9.49 8.38 -8.65
C GLU A 97 10.70 7.91 -7.84
N ALA A 98 10.46 7.43 -6.62
CA ALA A 98 11.47 6.81 -5.75
C ALA A 98 11.79 5.34 -6.11
N GLY A 99 11.12 4.77 -7.11
CA GLY A 99 11.39 3.42 -7.61
C GLY A 99 10.68 2.30 -6.87
N LEU A 100 9.61 2.59 -6.11
CA LEU A 100 8.84 1.57 -5.39
C LEU A 100 7.78 0.94 -6.28
N ASP A 101 7.72 -0.40 -6.27
CA ASP A 101 6.58 -1.14 -6.84
C ASP A 101 5.28 -0.79 -6.10
N ILE A 102 4.17 -0.72 -6.83
CA ILE A 102 2.85 -0.42 -6.25
C ILE A 102 2.01 -1.69 -6.24
N VAL A 103 1.49 -2.08 -5.07
CA VAL A 103 0.55 -3.20 -4.93
C VAL A 103 -0.82 -2.66 -4.52
N SER A 104 -1.83 -2.92 -5.33
CA SER A 104 -3.19 -2.39 -5.14
C SER A 104 -4.24 -3.48 -5.05
N GLY A 105 -4.98 -3.45 -3.94
CA GLY A 105 -6.21 -4.23 -3.71
C GLY A 105 -7.50 -3.48 -4.07
N LEU A 106 -7.42 -2.34 -4.74
CA LEU A 106 -8.60 -1.54 -5.08
C LEU A 106 -9.45 -2.22 -6.16
N HIS A 107 -10.71 -1.77 -6.29
CA HIS A 107 -11.59 -2.21 -7.38
C HIS A 107 -11.18 -1.59 -8.71
N MET A 108 -10.72 -0.34 -8.69
CA MET A 108 -10.12 0.28 -9.86
C MET A 108 -8.70 -0.27 -10.10
N PHE A 109 -8.33 -0.33 -11.37
CA PHE A 109 -6.99 -0.73 -11.76
C PHE A 109 -6.08 0.47 -11.90
N LEU A 110 -5.07 0.56 -11.04
CA LEU A 110 -4.10 1.64 -11.08
C LEU A 110 -3.24 1.59 -12.35
N GLY A 111 -3.02 0.40 -12.92
CA GLY A 111 -2.31 0.25 -14.20
C GLY A 111 -3.07 0.80 -15.41
N GLU A 112 -4.37 1.10 -15.28
CA GLU A 112 -5.19 1.75 -16.33
C GLU A 112 -5.26 3.28 -16.17
N ASP A 113 -4.72 3.81 -15.07
CA ASP A 113 -4.60 5.25 -14.86
C ASP A 113 -3.41 5.79 -15.67
N GLU A 114 -3.69 6.62 -16.69
CA GLU A 114 -2.67 7.10 -17.64
C GLU A 114 -1.47 7.77 -16.97
N GLU A 115 -1.72 8.54 -15.91
CA GLU A 115 -0.66 9.28 -15.21
C GLU A 115 0.24 8.32 -14.42
N LEU A 116 -0.36 7.40 -13.66
CA LEU A 116 0.38 6.40 -12.88
C LEU A 116 1.12 5.42 -13.80
N ARG A 117 0.46 4.96 -14.88
CA ARG A 117 1.08 4.07 -15.87
C ARG A 117 2.28 4.73 -16.53
N SER A 118 2.14 5.96 -17.01
CA SER A 118 3.24 6.68 -17.67
C SER A 118 4.42 6.91 -16.72
N ALA A 119 4.14 7.26 -15.45
CA ALA A 119 5.18 7.40 -14.44
C ALA A 119 5.91 6.08 -14.17
N ALA A 120 5.16 4.98 -14.01
CA ALA A 120 5.70 3.66 -13.73
C ALA A 120 6.57 3.14 -14.89
N GLU A 121 6.11 3.28 -16.14
CA GLU A 121 6.87 2.91 -17.34
C GLU A 121 8.20 3.68 -17.44
N LYS A 122 8.19 4.99 -17.18
CA LYS A 122 9.41 5.82 -17.20
C LYS A 122 10.42 5.41 -16.14
N ARG A 123 9.94 4.93 -14.98
CA ARG A 123 10.77 4.54 -13.84
C ARG A 123 11.11 3.05 -13.80
N GLY A 124 10.52 2.24 -14.68
CA GLY A 124 10.69 0.78 -14.67
C GLY A 124 10.05 0.12 -13.45
N VAL A 125 9.02 0.73 -12.89
CA VAL A 125 8.31 0.29 -11.68
C VAL A 125 7.10 -0.58 -12.08
N MET A 126 6.80 -1.60 -11.28
CA MET A 126 5.62 -2.44 -11.49
C MET A 126 4.42 -1.88 -10.70
N ILE A 127 3.27 -1.76 -11.37
CA ILE A 127 1.96 -1.60 -10.71
C ILE A 127 1.23 -2.94 -10.75
N TRP A 128 1.06 -3.58 -9.59
CA TRP A 128 0.35 -4.83 -9.43
C TRP A 128 -1.06 -4.62 -8.88
N ASP A 129 -2.03 -4.66 -9.78
CA ASP A 129 -3.45 -4.73 -9.46
C ASP A 129 -3.86 -6.17 -9.09
N VAL A 130 -3.88 -6.53 -7.81
CA VAL A 130 -4.09 -7.92 -7.35
C VAL A 130 -5.47 -8.50 -7.70
N ARG A 131 -6.42 -7.63 -8.05
CA ARG A 131 -7.78 -8.00 -8.46
C ARG A 131 -7.93 -8.18 -9.97
N ARG A 132 -6.90 -7.85 -10.75
CA ARG A 132 -6.93 -8.07 -12.20
C ARG A 132 -7.01 -9.58 -12.46
N PRO A 133 -8.07 -10.08 -13.12
CA PRO A 133 -8.16 -11.49 -13.44
C PRO A 133 -7.04 -11.88 -14.41
N PRO A 134 -6.58 -13.14 -14.38
CA PRO A 134 -5.63 -13.63 -15.38
C PRO A 134 -6.28 -13.60 -16.77
N ASP A 135 -5.48 -13.27 -17.80
CA ASP A 135 -5.94 -13.20 -19.20
C ASP A 135 -6.59 -14.49 -19.69
N LYS A 136 -6.17 -15.64 -19.12
CA LYS A 136 -6.77 -16.95 -19.36
C LYS A 136 -7.44 -17.45 -18.09
N ARG A 137 -8.77 -17.58 -18.13
CA ARG A 137 -9.50 -18.42 -17.17
C ARG A 137 -9.16 -19.88 -17.46
N LEU A 138 -8.32 -20.48 -16.63
CA LEU A 138 -8.27 -21.93 -16.51
C LEU A 138 -9.55 -22.36 -15.80
N VAL A 139 -10.57 -22.73 -16.57
CA VAL A 139 -11.74 -23.44 -16.03
C VAL A 139 -11.30 -24.89 -15.83
N ALA A 140 -11.58 -25.45 -14.65
CA ALA A 140 -11.29 -26.85 -14.38
C ALA A 140 -11.98 -27.72 -15.45
N SER A 141 -11.18 -28.41 -16.27
CA SER A 141 -11.64 -29.46 -17.15
C SER A 141 -11.67 -30.77 -16.35
N TYR A 142 -12.87 -31.34 -16.19
CA TYR A 142 -13.05 -32.70 -15.65
C TYR A 142 -12.69 -33.74 -16.70
#